data_AF-A0A8J3J2J1-F1
#
_entry.id   AF-A0A8J3J2J1-F1
#
_cell.length_a   1.000
_cell.length_b   1.000
_cell.length_c   1.000
_cell.angle_alpha   90.00
_cell.angle_beta   90.00
_cell.angle_gamma   90.00
#
_symmetry.space_group_name_H-M   'P 1'
#
loop_
_entity.id
_entity.type
_entity.pdbx_description
1 polymer ?
#
loop_
_entity_poly.entity_id
_entity_poly.type
_entity_poly.pdbx_seq_one_letter_code
_entity_poly.pdbx_strand_id
1 'polypeptide(L)' 'MLEYGIHVVGVDISTNVIRYAQAQAKEQNLPVDFSVMNVLQHPLPFDDATFDLINARLIFAFMTPEKGN' A
#
# COMPACT_ATOMS: atom_id res chain seq x y z
N MET A 1 4.88 -2.13 17.89
CA MET A 1 5.56 -1.30 16.88
C MET A 1 4.70 -0.07 16.54
N LEU A 2 4.16 0.60 17.57
CA LEU A 2 3.38 1.86 17.46
C LEU A 2 3.96 2.94 18.39
N GLU A 3 5.13 2.69 19.00
CA GLU A 3 5.81 3.62 19.90
C GLU A 3 6.78 4.58 19.18
N TYR A 4 6.92 4.44 17.86
CA TYR A 4 7.72 5.32 17.03
C TYR A 4 6.80 5.80 15.91
N GLY A 5 6.70 7.12 15.70
CA GLY A 5 5.79 7.77 14.75
C GLY A 5 6.06 7.39 13.29
N ILE A 6 5.67 6.17 12.92
CA ILE A 6 5.77 5.64 11.57
C ILE A 6 4.53 6.06 10.81
N HIS A 7 4.72 6.73 9.67
CA HIS A 7 3.66 6.98 8.71
C HIS A 7 3.49 5.75 7.81
N VAL A 8 2.26 5.24 7.71
CA VAL A 8 1.96 4.05 6.92
C VAL A 8 0.96 4.41 5.83
N VAL A 9 1.28 4.00 4.60
CA VAL A 9 0.38 4.07 3.46
C VAL A 9 0.04 2.66 3.01
N GLY A 10 -1.26 2.36 2.92
CA GLY A 10 -1.78 1.08 2.43
C GLY A 10 -2.53 1.26 1.10
N VAL A 11 -2.25 0.40 0.13
CA VAL A 11 -2.93 0.44 -1.17
C VAL A 11 -3.39 -0.96 -1.59
N ASP A 12 -4.53 -1.01 -2.28
CA ASP A 12 -5.10 -2.21 -2.87
C ASP A 12 -5.96 -1.80 -4.08
N ILE A 13 -6.10 -2.66 -5.08
CA ILE A 13 -6.94 -2.37 -6.26
C ILE A 13 -8.44 -2.46 -5.95
N SER A 14 -8.81 -3.15 -4.86
CA SER A 14 -10.18 -3.39 -4.44
C SER A 14 -10.71 -2.30 -3.53
N THR A 15 -11.72 -1.56 -4.00
CA THR A 15 -12.46 -0.58 -3.19
C THR A 15 -13.04 -1.18 -1.91
N ASN A 16 -13.46 -2.44 -1.95
CA ASN A 16 -14.03 -3.11 -0.77
C ASN A 16 -12.98 -3.39 0.29
N VAL A 17 -11.77 -3.81 -0.11
CA VAL A 17 -10.64 -4.04 0.81
C VAL A 17 -10.22 -2.73 1.46
N ILE A 18 -10.09 -1.65 0.68
CA ILE A 18 -9.74 -0.33 1.19
C ILE A 18 -10.80 0.19 2.18
N ARG A 19 -12.10 0.07 1.87
CA ARG A 19 -13.16 0.49 2.78
C ARG A 19 -13.11 -0.27 4.10
N TYR A 20 -12.89 -1.58 4.05
CA TYR A 20 -12.75 -2.41 5.25
C TYR A 20 -11.52 -1.99 6.07
N ALA A 21 -10.36 -1.82 5.44
CA ALA A 21 -9.14 -1.39 6.12
C ALA A 21 -9.28 -0.02 6.80
N GLN A 22 -9.93 0.95 6.12
CA GLN A 22 -10.24 2.26 6.68
C GLN A 22 -11.15 2.18 7.91
N ALA A 23 -12.19 1.33 7.87
CA ALA A 23 -13.08 1.12 9.00
C ALA A 23 -12.32 0.54 10.22
N GLN A 24 -11.50 -0.49 10.00
CA GLN A 24 -10.66 -1.10 11.04
C GLN A 24 -9.67 -0.10 11.64
N ALA A 25 -8.97 0.68 10.80
CA ALA A 25 -8.01 1.68 11.26
C ALA A 25 -8.70 2.78 12.09
N LYS A 26 -9.90 3.20 11.67
CA LYS A 26 -10.71 4.18 12.41
C LYS A 26 -11.13 3.65 13.78
N GLU A 27 -11.62 2.42 13.86
CA GLU A 27 -12.01 1.80 15.14
C GLU A 27 -10.82 1.70 16.12
N GLN A 28 -9.62 1.50 15.60
CA GLN A 28 -8.40 1.37 16.39
C GLN A 28 -7.61 2.67 16.56
N ASN A 29 -8.09 3.79 16.00
CA ASN A 29 -7.40 5.09 15.97
C ASN A 29 -5.96 4.99 15.43
N LEU A 30 -5.76 4.18 14.39
CA LEU A 30 -4.44 4.01 13.76
C LEU A 30 -4.16 5.14 12.75
N PRO A 31 -2.97 5.76 12.77
CA PRO A 31 -2.60 6.83 11.85
C PRO A 31 -2.10 6.26 10.51
N VAL A 32 -3.01 5.67 9.72
CA VAL A 32 -2.69 5.01 8.45
C VAL A 32 -3.54 5.57 7.33
N ASP A 33 -2.92 5.90 6.20
CA ASP A 33 -3.61 6.36 5.00
C ASP A 33 -3.86 5.20 4.03
N PHE A 34 -5.11 5.04 3.60
CA PHE A 34 -5.49 3.99 2.65
C PHE A 34 -6.07 4.57 1.37
N SER A 35 -5.65 4.04 0.22
CA SER A 35 -6.18 4.46 -1.09
C SER A 35 -6.34 3.30 -2.08
N VAL A 36 -7.31 3.39 -2.98
CA VAL A 36 -7.47 2.42 -4.07
C VAL A 36 -6.42 2.70 -5.13
N MET A 37 -5.60 1.70 -5.47
CA MET A 37 -4.52 1.86 -6.44
C MET A 37 -4.22 0.55 -7.17
N ASN A 38 -3.96 0.64 -8.48
CA ASN A 38 -3.34 -0.46 -9.22
C ASN A 38 -1.82 -0.36 -9.09
N VAL A 39 -1.20 -1.27 -8.33
CA VAL A 39 0.26 -1.28 -8.10
C VAL A 39 1.08 -1.76 -9.31
N LEU A 40 0.43 -2.23 -10.38
CA LEU A 40 1.08 -2.54 -11.67
C LEU A 40 1.26 -1.31 -12.55
N GLN A 41 0.70 -0.15 -12.19
CA GLN A 41 0.94 1.08 -12.93
C GLN A 41 2.40 1.53 -12.78
N HIS A 42 2.99 2.01 -13.87
CA HIS A 42 4.36 2.51 -13.87
C HIS A 42 4.42 3.88 -14.57
N PRO A 43 4.99 4.92 -13.94
CA PRO A 43 5.49 4.93 -12.56
C PRO A 43 4.35 4.87 -11.53
N LEU A 44 4.65 4.46 -10.30
CA LEU A 44 3.74 4.68 -9.17
C LEU A 44 3.68 6.19 -8.86
N PRO A 45 2.55 6.71 -8.35
CA PRO A 45 2.37 8.14 -8.08
C PRO A 45 3.00 8.54 -6.74
N PHE A 46 4.24 8.14 -6.52
CA PHE A 46 5.04 8.49 -5.34
C PHE A 46 6.40 8.99 -5.81
N ASP A 47 6.94 9.99 -5.12
CA ASP A 47 8.28 10.48 -5.40
C ASP A 47 9.33 9.43 -5.00
N ASP A 48 10.50 9.48 -5.63
CA ASP A 48 11.62 8.61 -5.25
C ASP A 48 12.00 8.81 -3.78
N ALA A 49 12.40 7.72 -3.12
CA ALA A 49 12.77 7.70 -1.70
C ALA A 49 11.67 8.17 -0.71
N THR A 50 10.39 8.11 -1.12
CA THR A 50 9.25 8.39 -0.22
C THR A 50 9.10 7.37 0.91
N PHE A 51 9.47 6.11 0.68
CA PHE A 51 9.29 5.02 1.65
C PHE A 51 10.61 4.40 2.06
N ASP A 52 10.87 4.34 3.36
CA ASP A 52 12.02 3.62 3.93
C ASP A 52 11.84 2.08 3.88
N LEU A 53 10.59 1.63 3.85
CA LEU A 53 10.23 0.20 3.83
C LEU A 53 9.02 -0.04 2.94
N ILE A 54 9.15 -1.02 2.03
CA ILE A 54 8.05 -1.55 1.26
C ILE A 54 7.72 -2.95 1.77
N ASN A 55 6.48 -3.14 2.22
CA ASN A 55 5.95 -4.47 2.52
C ASN A 55 4.97 -4.91 1.43
N ALA A 56 5.30 -5.99 0.75
CA ALA A 56 4.49 -6.51 -0.34
C ALA A 56 4.33 -8.02 -0.16
N ARG A 57 3.12 -8.48 0.17
CA ARG A 57 2.83 -9.89 0.42
C ARG A 57 2.06 -10.49 -0.75
N LEU A 58 2.45 -11.69 -1.15
CA LEU A 58 1.80 -12.47 -2.21
C LEU A 58 1.77 -11.78 -3.59
N ILE A 59 2.59 -10.75 -3.82
CA ILE A 59 2.62 -10.02 -5.09
C ILE A 59 2.99 -10.91 -6.28
N PHE A 60 3.72 -12.01 -6.04
CA PHE A 60 4.03 -13.01 -7.06
C PHE A 60 2.80 -13.63 -7.74
N ALA A 61 1.62 -13.54 -7.13
CA ALA A 61 0.39 -14.08 -7.69
C ALA A 61 -0.14 -13.26 -8.89
N PHE A 62 0.29 -12.01 -9.05
CA PHE A 62 -0.19 -11.11 -10.10
C PHE A 62 0.91 -10.30 -10.79
N MET A 63 2.10 -10.18 -10.20
CA MET A 63 3.24 -9.55 -10.85
C MET A 63 3.74 -10.42 -12.00
N THR A 64 3.85 -9.85 -13.19
CA THR A 64 4.50 -10.47 -14.34
C THR A 64 5.97 -10.09 -14.38
N PRO A 65 6.88 -10.94 -14.89
CA PRO A 65 8.24 -10.52 -15.19
C PRO A 65 8.23 -9.27 -16.06
N GLU A 66 9.14 -8.33 -15.79
CA GLU A 66 9.41 -7.26 -16.73
C GLU A 66 9.88 -7.88 -18.04
N LYS A 67 9.28 -7.48 -19.16
CA LYS A 67 9.81 -7.85 -20.47
C LYS A 67 11.12 -7.10 -20.63
N GLY A 68 12.24 -7.79 -20.41
CA GLY A 68 13.55 -7.25 -20.75
C GLY A 68 13.56 -6.85 -22.22
N ASN A 69 13.91 -5.59 -22.48
CA ASN A 69 14.26 -5.13 -23.82
C ASN A 69 15.60 -5.71 -24.24
#